data_AF-A0A9D8PWN4-F1
#
_entry.id   AF-A0A9D8PWN4-F1
#
_cell.length_a   1.000
_cell.length_b   1.000
_cell.length_c   1.000
_cell.angle_alpha   90.00
_cell.angle_beta   90.00
_cell.angle_gamma   90.00
#
_symmetry.space_group_name_H-M   'P 1'
#
loop_
_entity.id
_entity.type
_entity.pdbx_description
1 polymer ?
#
loop_
_entity_poly.entity_id
_entity_poly.type
_entity_poly.pdbx_seq_one_letter_code
_entity_poly.pdbx_strand_id
1 'polypeptide(L)'
;MAHAAGDDDLKKQIVGRWGETAACTDSVLIFKEDGTFSSDNNDDDPDNDMTGTYVIKDGVLTGKSEDRDMPAVTLRFDGPDKVSFESDGKTTDTLIRCSDAAEGNGDAAPAQ
;
A
#
# COMPACT_ATOMS: atom_id res chain seq x y z
N MET A 1 -4.40 7.30 25.70
CA MET A 1 -4.36 7.99 24.39
C MET A 1 -3.10 7.52 23.69
N ALA A 2 -3.23 6.62 22.71
CA ALA A 2 -2.13 5.96 22.02
C ALA A 2 -2.40 5.80 20.51
N HIS A 3 -3.28 6.65 19.93
CA HIS A 3 -3.76 6.48 18.56
C HIS A 3 -2.98 7.31 17.54
N ALA A 4 -2.62 8.56 17.82
CA ALA A 4 -1.89 9.40 16.86
C ALA A 4 -0.48 8.86 16.54
N ALA A 5 0.25 8.35 17.55
CA ALA A 5 1.53 7.70 17.32
C ALA A 5 1.37 6.44 16.43
N GLY A 6 0.28 5.70 16.61
CA GLY A 6 -0.05 4.55 15.77
C GLY A 6 -0.42 4.95 14.34
N ASP A 7 -1.25 5.98 14.15
CA ASP A 7 -1.71 6.43 12.84
C ASP A 7 -0.56 7.01 12.00
N ASP A 8 0.32 7.80 12.60
CA ASP A 8 1.51 8.33 11.92
C ASP A 8 2.49 7.21 11.54
N ASP A 9 2.66 6.20 12.40
CA ASP A 9 3.51 5.05 12.10
C ASP A 9 2.89 4.14 11.03
N LEU A 10 1.56 3.99 11.01
CA LEU A 10 0.84 3.30 9.92
C LEU A 10 0.94 4.08 8.61
N LYS A 11 0.86 5.42 8.67
CA LYS A 11 1.04 6.27 7.48
C LYS A 11 2.45 6.14 6.91
N LYS A 12 3.48 6.12 7.75
CA LYS A 12 4.85 5.85 7.30
C LYS A 12 5.01 4.44 6.71
N GLN A 13 4.38 3.44 7.32
CA GLN A 13 4.46 2.05 6.85
C GLN A 13 3.70 1.81 5.55
N ILE A 14 2.57 2.47 5.29
CA ILE A 14 1.82 2.27 4.05
C ILE A 14 2.45 3.00 2.85
N VAL A 15 3.23 4.06 3.08
CA VAL A 15 3.88 4.80 2.00
C VAL A 15 4.84 3.88 1.22
N GLY A 16 4.68 3.89 -0.10
CA GLY A 16 5.40 3.02 -1.01
C GLY A 16 4.53 2.46 -2.12
N ARG A 17 5.10 1.54 -2.89
CA ARG A 17 4.45 0.85 -4.00
C ARG A 17 4.07 -0.56 -3.54
N TRP A 18 2.86 -0.98 -3.86
CA TRP A 18 2.27 -2.24 -3.45
C TRP A 18 1.59 -2.91 -4.63
N GLY A 19 1.70 -4.22 -4.76
CA GLY A 19 1.02 -4.99 -5.79
C GLY A 19 0.71 -6.41 -5.32
N GLU A 20 0.15 -7.24 -6.19
CA GLU A 20 -0.15 -8.63 -5.85
C GLU A 20 1.12 -9.46 -5.61
N THR A 21 2.23 -9.06 -6.23
CA THR A 21 3.55 -9.69 -6.09
C THR A 21 4.63 -8.62 -5.93
N ALA A 22 5.78 -9.00 -5.35
CA ALA A 22 6.91 -8.09 -5.19
C ALA A 22 7.44 -7.54 -6.53
N ALA A 23 7.26 -8.27 -7.63
CA ALA A 23 7.70 -7.81 -8.95
C ALA A 23 6.88 -6.62 -9.46
N CYS A 24 5.63 -6.46 -8.99
CA CYS A 24 4.74 -5.37 -9.36
C CYS A 24 4.64 -5.16 -10.88
N THR A 25 4.46 -6.27 -11.59
CA THR A 25 4.34 -6.36 -13.06
C THR A 25 2.92 -6.13 -13.56
N ASP A 26 1.94 -6.25 -12.67
CA ASP A 26 0.51 -6.08 -12.95
C ASP A 26 0.05 -4.74 -12.34
N SER A 27 -1.12 -4.68 -11.71
CA SER A 27 -1.58 -3.45 -11.04
C SER A 27 -0.76 -3.13 -9.79
N VAL A 28 -0.37 -1.85 -9.67
CA VAL A 28 0.40 -1.30 -8.56
C VAL A 28 -0.39 -0.17 -7.91
N LEU A 29 -0.50 -0.20 -6.60
CA LEU A 29 -1.04 0.89 -5.79
C LEU A 29 0.10 1.64 -5.08
N ILE A 30 0.12 2.96 -5.22
CA ILE A 30 1.21 3.81 -4.76
C ILE A 30 0.66 4.81 -3.75
N PHE A 31 1.06 4.71 -2.48
CA PHE A 31 0.70 5.64 -1.42
C PHE A 31 1.82 6.64 -1.17
N LYS A 32 1.48 7.93 -1.12
CA LYS A 32 2.43 9.05 -0.97
C LYS A 32 2.29 9.74 0.38
N GLU A 33 3.40 10.26 0.91
CA GLU A 33 3.44 10.89 2.24
C GLU A 33 2.48 12.09 2.38
N ASP A 34 2.14 12.75 1.28
CA ASP A 34 1.20 13.88 1.24
C ASP A 34 -0.26 13.47 1.48
N GLY A 35 -0.56 12.17 1.57
CA GLY A 35 -1.93 11.66 1.74
C GLY A 35 -2.66 11.45 0.42
N THR A 36 -1.94 11.35 -0.70
CA THR A 36 -2.50 10.97 -2.00
C THR A 36 -2.08 9.56 -2.40
N PHE A 37 -2.88 8.91 -3.25
CA PHE A 37 -2.49 7.66 -3.88
C PHE A 37 -2.70 7.70 -5.38
N SER A 38 -2.03 6.81 -6.09
CA SER A 38 -2.27 6.51 -7.49
C SER A 38 -2.22 5.01 -7.73
N SER A 39 -2.98 4.51 -8.70
CA SER A 39 -2.74 3.18 -9.27
C SER A 39 -1.99 3.32 -10.60
N ASP A 40 -1.23 2.29 -10.93
CA ASP A 40 -0.61 2.08 -12.22
C ASP A 40 -0.96 0.66 -12.63
N ASN A 41 -1.79 0.49 -13.65
CA ASN A 41 -2.21 -0.85 -14.08
C ASN A 41 -1.19 -1.54 -14.99
N ASN A 42 -0.04 -0.90 -15.26
CA ASN A 42 0.98 -1.36 -16.21
C ASN A 42 0.39 -1.75 -17.58
N ASP A 43 -0.69 -1.09 -17.99
CA ASP A 43 -1.27 -1.20 -19.32
C ASP A 43 -0.91 0.03 -20.18
N ASP A 44 -1.21 -0.02 -21.47
CA ASP A 44 -0.95 1.10 -22.39
C ASP A 44 -2.02 2.21 -22.31
N ASP A 45 -3.02 2.07 -21.42
CA ASP A 45 -4.19 2.95 -21.34
C ASP A 45 -4.23 3.71 -20.00
N PRO A 46 -3.65 4.92 -19.95
CA PRO A 46 -3.55 5.69 -18.71
C PRO A 46 -4.92 6.14 -18.16
N ASP A 47 -6.01 6.00 -18.91
CA ASP A 47 -7.36 6.30 -18.42
C ASP A 47 -7.85 5.24 -17.40
N ASN A 48 -7.18 4.09 -17.29
CA ASN A 48 -7.46 3.09 -16.27
C ASN A 48 -6.80 3.40 -14.92
N ASP A 49 -5.82 4.32 -14.91
CA ASP A 49 -5.12 4.71 -13.70
C ASP A 49 -6.02 5.58 -12.82
N MET A 50 -6.08 5.24 -11.54
CA MET A 50 -6.86 5.97 -10.55
C MET A 50 -5.95 6.86 -9.74
N THR A 51 -6.46 8.03 -9.34
CA THR A 51 -5.81 8.89 -8.36
C THR A 51 -6.79 9.29 -7.28
N GLY A 52 -6.25 9.56 -6.10
CA GLY A 52 -7.11 9.87 -4.97
C GLY A 52 -6.37 10.35 -3.75
N THR A 53 -7.13 10.48 -2.67
CA THR A 53 -6.65 10.87 -1.35
C THR A 53 -6.92 9.77 -0.34
N TYR A 54 -6.08 9.67 0.68
CA TYR A 54 -6.26 8.75 1.78
C TYR A 54 -5.92 9.43 3.11
N VAL A 55 -6.60 8.99 4.16
CA VAL A 55 -6.36 9.38 5.55
C VAL A 55 -6.42 8.12 6.39
N ILE A 56 -5.46 7.98 7.30
CA ILE A 56 -5.48 6.95 8.33
C ILE A 56 -5.87 7.61 9.64
N LYS A 57 -6.90 7.09 10.27
CA LYS A 57 -7.35 7.53 11.58
C LYS A 57 -7.81 6.33 12.40
N ASP A 58 -7.30 6.22 13.63
CA ASP A 58 -7.57 5.11 14.54
C ASP A 58 -7.30 3.73 13.88
N GLY A 59 -6.26 3.64 13.05
CA GLY A 59 -5.88 2.44 12.29
C GLY A 59 -6.75 2.11 11.08
N VAL A 60 -7.72 2.97 10.75
CA VAL A 60 -8.63 2.81 9.61
C VAL A 60 -8.22 3.74 8.50
N LEU A 61 -7.94 3.18 7.32
CA LEU A 61 -7.75 3.91 6.08
C LEU A 61 -9.12 4.23 5.47
N THR A 62 -9.32 5.50 5.15
CA THR A 62 -10.45 6.03 4.39
C THR A 62 -9.90 6.93 3.29
N GLY A 63 -10.71 7.26 2.28
CA GLY A 63 -10.22 8.07 1.18
C GLY A 63 -11.26 8.37 0.13
N LYS A 64 -10.80 9.00 -0.94
CA LYS A 64 -11.56 9.25 -2.16
C LYS A 64 -10.75 8.81 -3.36
N SER A 65 -11.36 8.10 -4.29
CA SER A 65 -10.83 7.87 -5.64
C SER A 65 -11.66 8.72 -6.59
N GLU A 66 -11.04 9.70 -7.23
CA GLU A 66 -11.74 10.74 -8.00
C GLU A 66 -12.89 11.37 -7.16
N ASP A 67 -14.14 11.21 -7.59
CA ASP A 67 -15.34 11.72 -6.90
C ASP A 67 -16.03 10.68 -5.98
N ARG A 68 -15.48 9.46 -5.85
CA ARG A 68 -16.10 8.37 -5.08
C ARG A 68 -15.40 8.14 -3.74
N ASP A 69 -16.18 8.01 -2.67
CA ASP A 69 -15.65 7.61 -1.36
C ASP A 69 -15.19 6.15 -1.40
N MET A 70 -13.97 5.92 -0.91
CA MET A 70 -13.43 4.58 -0.71
C MET A 70 -14.05 3.95 0.54
N PRO A 71 -14.23 2.63 0.56
CA PRO A 71 -14.65 1.94 1.78
C PRO A 71 -13.62 2.16 2.90
N ALA A 72 -14.11 2.26 4.13
CA ALA A 72 -13.26 2.28 5.31
C ALA A 72 -12.68 0.88 5.56
N VAL A 73 -11.35 0.78 5.61
CA VAL A 73 -10.65 -0.50 5.79
C VAL A 73 -9.61 -0.39 6.89
N THR A 74 -9.47 -1.42 7.71
CA THR A 74 -8.40 -1.50 8.72
C THR A 74 -7.14 -2.02 8.06
N LEU A 75 -5.99 -1.40 8.36
CA LEU A 75 -4.69 -1.86 7.87
C LEU A 75 -4.07 -2.86 8.85
N ARG A 76 -3.59 -3.99 8.32
CA ARG A 76 -2.79 -4.97 9.07
C ARG A 76 -1.48 -5.22 8.36
N PHE A 77 -0.38 -4.86 8.99
CA PHE A 77 0.95 -5.15 8.49
C PHE A 77 1.45 -6.49 9.05
N ASP A 78 1.95 -7.35 8.16
CA ASP A 78 2.62 -8.61 8.46
C ASP A 78 4.09 -8.48 8.05
N GLY A 79 4.82 -7.68 8.84
CA GLY A 79 6.16 -7.18 8.47
C GLY A 79 6.11 -5.96 7.54
N PRO A 80 7.28 -5.49 7.06
CA PRO A 80 7.37 -4.29 6.23
C PRO A 80 6.86 -4.49 4.79
N ASP A 81 6.80 -5.75 4.34
CA ASP A 81 6.61 -6.09 2.93
C ASP A 81 5.22 -6.62 2.61
N LYS A 82 4.32 -6.68 3.59
CA LYS A 82 2.96 -7.20 3.39
C LYS A 82 1.94 -6.43 4.20
N VAL A 83 0.88 -6.00 3.53
CA VAL A 83 -0.26 -5.33 4.14
C VAL A 83 -1.55 -6.02 3.72
N SER A 84 -2.44 -6.24 4.68
CA SER A 84 -3.80 -6.72 4.46
C SER A 84 -4.79 -5.61 4.80
N PHE A 85 -5.83 -5.49 3.97
CA PHE A 85 -6.96 -4.59 4.17
C PHE A 85 -8.12 -5.41 4.73
N GLU A 86 -8.69 -4.96 5.83
CA GLU A 86 -9.81 -5.65 6.48
C GLU A 86 -11.07 -4.78 6.51
N SER A 87 -12.21 -5.38 6.17
CA SER A 87 -13.54 -4.79 6.35
C SER A 87 -14.44 -5.81 7.04
N ASP A 88 -15.26 -5.37 7.99
CA ASP A 88 -16.20 -6.22 8.75
C ASP A 88 -15.55 -7.49 9.35
N GLY A 89 -14.30 -7.37 9.79
CA GLY A 89 -13.53 -8.47 10.39
C GLY A 89 -13.05 -9.54 9.40
N LYS A 90 -13.07 -9.25 8.10
CA LYS A 90 -12.54 -10.13 7.05
C LYS A 90 -11.49 -9.41 6.24
N THR A 91 -10.42 -10.12 5.88
CA THR A 91 -9.46 -9.64 4.88
C THR A 91 -10.17 -9.54 3.53
N THR A 92 -10.23 -8.32 3.00
CA THR A 92 -10.78 -8.04 1.67
C THR A 92 -9.70 -8.07 0.60
N ASP A 93 -8.47 -7.70 0.98
CA ASP A 93 -7.34 -7.66 0.06
C ASP A 93 -6.01 -7.83 0.80
N THR A 94 -4.96 -8.24 0.09
CA THR A 94 -3.59 -8.33 0.61
C THR A 94 -2.59 -7.98 -0.48
N LEU A 95 -1.77 -6.98 -0.21
CA LEU A 95 -0.74 -6.52 -1.12
C LEU A 95 0.65 -6.75 -0.54
N ILE A 96 1.58 -6.99 -1.46
CA ILE A 96 3.00 -7.16 -1.21
C ILE A 96 3.70 -5.89 -1.64
N ARG A 97 4.63 -5.42 -0.82
CA ARG A 97 5.47 -4.27 -1.16
C ARG A 97 6.25 -4.62 -2.40
N CYS A 98 6.20 -3.76 -3.42
CA CYS A 98 7.02 -3.94 -4.59
C CYS A 98 8.49 -3.97 -4.16
N SER A 99 9.24 -5.00 -4.56
CA SER A 99 10.68 -4.88 -4.59
C SER A 99 10.98 -3.74 -5.54
N ASP A 100 11.54 -2.64 -5.04
CA ASP A 100 12.24 -1.73 -5.92
C ASP A 100 13.19 -2.61 -6.74
N ALA A 101 13.12 -2.56 -8.07
CA ALA A 101 14.05 -3.26 -8.95
C ALA A 101 15.50 -2.70 -8.82
N ALA A 102 15.86 -2.20 -7.64
CA ALA A 102 17.11 -1.62 -7.23
C ALA A 102 17.40 -1.82 -5.72
N GLU A 103 16.93 -2.89 -5.07
CA GLU A 103 17.66 -3.47 -3.92
C GLU A 103 18.42 -4.67 -4.47
N GLY A 104 19.58 -4.40 -5.08
CA GLY A 104 20.43 -5.42 -5.67
C GLY A 104 20.78 -6.51 -4.66
N ASN A 105 20.74 -7.76 -5.11
CA ASN A 105 21.69 -8.81 -4.76
C ASN A 105 22.38 -8.65 -3.39
N GLY A 106 21.61 -8.87 -2.32
CA GLY A 106 22.09 -8.85 -0.95
C GLY A 106 22.34 -10.23 -0.34
N ASP A 107 21.99 -11.34 -1.02
CA ASP A 107 22.41 -12.67 -0.58
C ASP A 107 23.75 -13.01 -1.23
N ALA A 108 24.80 -12.41 -0.68
CA ALA A 108 26.13 -12.97 -0.79
C ALA A 108 26.10 -14.36 -0.15
N ALA A 109 26.04 -15.39 -0.99
CA ALA A 109 26.34 -16.75 -0.56
C ALA A 109 27.63 -16.74 0.28
N PRO A 110 27.62 -17.22 1.54
CA PRO A 110 28.87 -17.41 2.25
C PRO A 110 29.62 -18.53 1.55
N ALA A 111 30.72 -18.17 0.90
CA ALA A 111 31.73 -19.12 0.47
C ALA A 111 32.30 -19.82 1.71
N GLN A 112 32.09 -21.13 1.84
CA GLN A 112 33.03 -22.10 2.43
C GLN A 112 32.85 -23.46 1.76
#